data_AF-A0A7K6ENX7-F1
#
_entry.id   AF-A0A7K6ENX7-F1
#
_cell.length_a   1.000
_cell.length_b   1.000
_cell.length_c   1.000
_cell.angle_alpha   90.00
_cell.angle_beta   90.00
_cell.angle_gamma   90.00
#
_symmetry.space_group_name_H-M   'P 1'
#
loop_
_entity.id
_entity.type
_entity.pdbx_description
1 polymer ?
#
loop_
_entity_poly.entity_id
_entity_poly.type
_entity_poly.pdbx_seq_one_letter_code
_entity_poly.pdbx_strand_id
1 'polypeptide(L)'
;CDISSLGSEEKNELLAIIEQAVAFVTTMIFQDGSSQLNSEQASTSSVKGVVVLVKNQTDHPCPPSHNSTGYTWDAANENDKLIYLKTQQSSLWEQEQAHKKFSWQVLFQMLQCKVPIICFNAKDFLRTLLQVYGNEISWKQADIVVLDPRIAAWLINPSDTVPSFECLIQKYFEKPFSKGTENTDTGTLRNVSVSTTDLFLIYLYQYQNLGVNLEKLYNVMRDLTRGLKAQGLWNLFCTLELPLIKILAVMETHKIYVNKQELKKTSEILGLRLKELEQEAHEVAGERFLLTSSCQLREVVLFDKLKLHTLCEKLHRTEIQQLVSTSEVVLKKLQDLHPLPKIILEYRQVHKMKSTYVDGLRTCMKKGFISSTWNQTGTATGRLSAKHPNIQGISKHPVRVAKKQYIKGKEEDVVTISPRTLFVSKKGCTFLAADFSHIELRILADLSSEPELLKLFQEPEITDMFSTLASQWKGIPSEQVKHADREQAKRIVYSVVYGAGKERLADCLGITPVQAGQFIESFMQKYKKVHEFTKKTIEQCRNKGYVVSIMGRKRPLANINAQDYKLRTQAERQAVNFVVQGSAADLCKMAMVKIFASVVISPTLTARLV
;
A
#
# COMPACT_ATOMS: atom_id res chain seq x y z
N CYS A 1 -25.81 23.32 12.02
CA CYS A 1 -26.10 23.41 13.47
C CYS A 1 -24.92 22.85 14.27
N ASP A 2 -24.34 23.63 15.19
CA ASP A 2 -23.38 23.09 16.17
C ASP A 2 -24.18 22.45 17.31
N ILE A 3 -24.02 21.14 17.52
CA ILE A 3 -24.86 20.42 18.49
C ILE A 3 -24.58 20.81 19.95
N SER A 4 -23.45 21.49 20.20
CA SER A 4 -23.11 21.97 21.54
C SER A 4 -23.99 23.12 22.00
N SER A 5 -24.56 23.91 21.07
CA SER A 5 -25.45 25.03 21.39
C SER A 5 -26.92 24.63 21.55
N LEU A 6 -27.26 23.35 21.36
CA LEU A 6 -28.65 22.89 21.40
C LEU A 6 -29.19 22.79 22.84
N GLY A 7 -30.44 23.24 23.02
CA GLY A 7 -31.24 23.03 24.22
C GLY A 7 -31.66 21.56 24.40
N SER A 8 -32.20 21.20 25.57
CA SER A 8 -32.55 19.79 25.86
C SER A 8 -33.62 19.22 24.92
N GLU A 9 -34.61 20.02 24.53
CA GLU A 9 -35.67 19.59 23.61
C GLU A 9 -35.13 19.40 22.19
N GLU A 10 -34.35 20.36 21.70
CA GLU A 10 -33.72 20.29 20.37
C GLU A 10 -32.75 19.10 20.26
N LYS A 11 -32.07 18.73 21.36
CA LYS A 11 -31.24 17.53 21.42
C LYS A 11 -32.07 16.26 21.23
N ASN A 12 -33.23 16.15 21.87
CA ASN A 12 -34.12 15.01 21.70
C ASN A 12 -34.71 14.95 20.29
N GLU A 13 -35.09 16.10 19.73
CA GLU A 13 -35.55 16.21 18.34
C GLU A 13 -34.46 15.75 17.36
N LEU A 14 -33.21 16.17 17.58
CA LEU A 14 -32.08 15.73 16.75
C LEU A 14 -31.89 14.21 16.80
N LEU A 15 -31.98 13.59 17.98
CA LEU A 15 -31.88 12.14 18.12
C LEU A 15 -33.04 11.43 17.38
N ALA A 16 -34.26 11.96 17.45
CA ALA A 16 -35.40 11.41 16.70
C ALA A 16 -35.18 11.50 15.18
N ILE A 17 -34.58 12.60 14.70
CA ILE A 17 -34.26 12.77 13.27
C ILE A 17 -33.18 11.79 12.81
N ILE A 18 -32.15 11.55 13.63
CA ILE A 18 -31.10 10.56 13.35
C ILE A 18 -31.70 9.15 13.24
N GLU A 19 -32.71 8.83 14.05
CA GLU A 19 -33.40 7.54 13.98
C GLU A 19 -34.17 7.34 12.68
N GLN A 20 -34.73 8.42 12.12
CA GLN A 20 -35.52 8.41 10.88
C GLN A 20 -34.67 8.65 9.62
N ALA A 21 -33.38 8.92 9.77
CA ALA A 21 -32.50 9.23 8.65
C ALA A 21 -32.39 8.07 7.65
N VAL A 22 -32.37 8.37 6.35
CA VAL A 22 -32.17 7.38 5.28
C VAL A 22 -30.71 7.19 4.89
N ALA A 23 -29.85 8.17 5.18
CA ALA A 23 -28.40 8.10 4.99
C ALA A 23 -27.68 9.20 5.78
N PHE A 24 -26.40 8.95 6.08
CA PHE A 24 -25.50 9.95 6.66
C PHE A 24 -24.33 10.20 5.73
N VAL A 25 -24.01 11.48 5.49
CA VAL A 25 -22.84 11.85 4.69
C VAL A 25 -21.93 12.70 5.55
N THR A 26 -20.69 12.28 5.73
CA THR A 26 -19.79 12.89 6.72
C THR A 26 -18.41 13.18 6.20
N THR A 27 -17.82 14.26 6.74
CA THR A 27 -16.44 14.66 6.50
C THR A 27 -15.83 15.22 7.78
N MET A 28 -14.53 15.02 7.97
CA MET A 28 -13.78 15.66 9.05
C MET A 28 -13.34 17.07 8.66
N ILE A 29 -13.36 17.98 9.63
CA ILE A 29 -12.81 19.33 9.55
C ILE A 29 -11.55 19.42 10.43
N PHE A 30 -10.51 20.07 9.91
CA PHE A 30 -9.22 20.28 10.57
C PHE A 30 -9.10 21.70 11.15
N GLN A 31 -8.11 21.96 12.02
CA GLN A 31 -7.99 23.28 12.68
C GLN A 31 -7.67 24.41 11.69
N ASP A 32 -7.02 24.08 10.58
CA ASP A 32 -6.74 25.02 9.48
C ASP A 32 -8.00 25.39 8.67
N GLY A 33 -9.18 24.87 9.05
CA GLY A 33 -10.44 25.09 8.35
C GLY A 33 -10.67 24.17 7.14
N SER A 34 -9.66 23.40 6.74
CA SER A 34 -9.78 22.43 5.65
C SER A 34 -10.62 21.21 6.05
N SER A 35 -11.03 20.43 5.05
CA SER A 35 -11.77 19.18 5.21
C SER A 35 -11.14 18.05 4.39
N GLN A 36 -11.63 16.82 4.56
CA GLN A 36 -11.20 15.68 3.73
C GLN A 36 -11.51 15.87 2.23
N LEU A 37 -12.36 16.84 1.88
CA LEU A 37 -12.81 17.11 0.52
C LEU A 37 -11.92 18.14 -0.22
N ASN A 38 -10.96 18.77 0.46
CA ASN A 38 -10.03 19.71 -0.16
C ASN A 38 -8.89 18.98 -0.89
N SER A 39 -8.33 19.60 -1.93
CA SER A 39 -7.34 19.01 -2.85
C SER A 39 -5.98 18.70 -2.23
N GLU A 40 -5.60 19.35 -1.12
CA GLU A 40 -4.30 19.12 -0.50
C GLU A 40 -4.29 17.86 0.38
N GLN A 41 -3.59 16.83 -0.11
CA GLN A 41 -3.33 15.62 0.65
C GLN A 41 -2.40 15.93 1.84
N ALA A 42 -2.92 15.58 3.03
CA ALA A 42 -2.27 15.60 4.34
C ALA A 42 -2.23 16.97 5.01
N SER A 43 -3.39 17.46 5.45
CA SER A 43 -3.42 18.36 6.59
C SER A 43 -2.73 17.66 7.77
N THR A 44 -1.58 18.20 8.20
CA THR A 44 -0.89 17.81 9.44
C THR A 44 -1.61 18.36 10.66
N SER A 45 -2.66 19.15 10.43
CA SER A 45 -3.49 19.76 11.45
C SER A 45 -4.34 18.70 12.15
N SER A 46 -4.54 18.88 13.45
CA SER A 46 -5.43 18.03 14.24
C SER A 46 -6.88 18.18 13.78
N VAL A 47 -7.69 17.15 13.97
CA VAL A 47 -9.13 17.21 13.70
C VAL A 47 -9.79 18.17 14.70
N LYS A 48 -10.58 19.12 14.17
CA LYS A 48 -11.38 20.09 14.94
C LYS A 48 -12.75 19.51 15.26
N GLY A 49 -13.39 18.91 14.27
CA GLY A 49 -14.70 18.30 14.41
C GLY A 49 -15.10 17.45 13.21
N VAL A 50 -16.32 16.91 13.27
CA VAL A 50 -16.94 16.13 12.21
C VAL A 50 -18.22 16.84 11.79
N VAL A 51 -18.42 17.00 10.49
CA VAL A 51 -19.70 17.45 9.92
C VAL A 51 -20.45 16.26 9.38
N VAL A 52 -21.76 16.22 9.63
CA VAL A 52 -22.67 15.19 9.14
C VAL A 52 -23.87 15.87 8.48
N LEU A 53 -24.14 15.51 7.23
CA LEU A 53 -25.40 15.76 6.56
C LEU A 53 -26.32 14.56 6.84
N VAL A 54 -27.44 14.81 7.50
CA VAL A 54 -28.49 13.83 7.79
C VAL A 54 -29.52 13.93 6.68
N LYS A 55 -29.64 12.88 5.87
CA LYS A 55 -30.64 12.82 4.78
C LYS A 55 -31.92 12.17 5.28
N ASN A 56 -33.06 12.81 5.03
CA ASN A 56 -34.37 12.33 5.51
C ASN A 56 -35.29 11.82 4.39
N GLN A 57 -34.91 11.98 3.11
CA GLN A 57 -35.63 11.42 1.97
C GLN A 57 -34.69 10.76 0.97
N THR A 58 -35.16 9.72 0.30
CA THR A 58 -34.45 9.15 -0.86
C THR A 58 -34.72 10.02 -2.08
N ASP A 59 -33.70 10.72 -2.58
CA ASP A 59 -33.82 11.50 -3.82
C ASP A 59 -34.28 10.59 -4.98
N HIS A 60 -35.56 10.67 -5.36
CA HIS A 60 -36.04 10.10 -6.62
C HIS A 60 -35.30 10.81 -7.77
N PRO A 61 -34.85 10.08 -8.80
CA PRO A 61 -34.21 10.72 -9.95
C PRO A 61 -35.27 11.53 -10.70
N CYS A 62 -35.28 12.85 -10.54
CA CYS A 62 -35.93 13.71 -11.53
C CYS A 62 -35.25 13.46 -12.89
N PRO A 63 -36.00 13.23 -13.97
CA PRO A 63 -35.42 13.19 -15.30
C PRO A 63 -34.79 14.57 -15.60
N PRO A 64 -33.72 14.64 -16.40
CA PRO A 64 -33.14 15.92 -16.77
C PRO A 64 -34.15 16.68 -17.64
N SER A 65 -34.88 17.61 -17.03
CA SER A 65 -35.70 18.56 -17.78
C SER A 65 -34.77 19.52 -18.50
N HIS A 66 -34.72 19.38 -19.82
CA HIS A 66 -34.16 20.40 -20.71
C HIS A 66 -34.87 21.74 -20.47
N ASN A 67 -34.07 22.81 -20.47
CA ASN A 67 -34.44 24.24 -20.45
C ASN A 67 -34.67 24.88 -19.07
N SER A 68 -33.61 25.43 -18.48
CA SER A 68 -33.52 26.89 -18.25
C SER A 68 -32.10 27.26 -17.81
N THR A 69 -31.61 28.39 -18.34
CA THR A 69 -30.38 29.05 -17.94
C THR A 69 -30.59 29.71 -16.58
N GLY A 70 -30.05 29.10 -15.52
CA GLY A 70 -30.09 29.67 -14.17
C GLY A 70 -30.00 28.60 -13.09
N TYR A 71 -28.81 28.05 -12.87
CA TYR A 71 -28.58 27.10 -11.77
C TYR A 71 -28.25 27.86 -10.47
N THR A 72 -29.25 28.43 -9.82
CA THR A 72 -29.21 28.63 -8.36
C THR A 72 -29.55 27.29 -7.74
N TRP A 73 -28.52 26.54 -7.32
CA TRP A 73 -28.70 25.35 -6.49
C TRP A 73 -29.09 25.85 -5.10
N ASP A 74 -30.39 26.01 -4.86
CA ASP A 74 -30.87 26.25 -3.50
C ASP A 74 -30.41 25.09 -2.60
N ALA A 75 -29.77 25.49 -1.51
CA ALA A 75 -29.01 24.65 -0.61
C ALA A 75 -29.93 23.73 0.19
N ALA A 76 -29.69 22.41 0.13
CA ALA A 76 -30.41 21.37 0.87
C ALA A 76 -31.93 21.34 0.62
N ASN A 77 -32.46 20.17 0.24
CA ASN A 77 -33.90 19.93 0.36
C ASN A 77 -34.33 20.34 1.78
N GLU A 78 -35.45 21.06 1.95
CA GLU A 78 -35.90 21.68 3.22
C GLU A 78 -35.91 20.74 4.45
N ASN A 79 -35.80 19.42 4.24
CA ASN A 79 -35.81 18.38 5.26
C ASN A 79 -34.43 17.81 5.65
N ASP A 80 -33.34 18.10 4.92
CA ASP A 80 -32.01 17.59 5.25
C ASP A 80 -31.33 18.49 6.30
N LYS A 81 -30.75 17.91 7.36
CA LYS A 81 -30.11 18.68 8.45
C LYS A 81 -28.58 18.52 8.42
N LEU A 82 -27.87 19.65 8.44
CA LEU A 82 -26.40 19.69 8.56
C LEU A 82 -25.99 19.92 10.03
N ILE A 83 -25.32 18.94 10.63
CA ILE A 83 -24.84 18.99 12.01
C ILE A 83 -23.32 19.00 12.10
N TYR A 84 -22.80 19.68 13.13
CA TYR A 84 -21.39 19.75 13.45
C TYR A 84 -21.13 19.21 14.85
N LEU A 85 -20.17 18.29 14.93
CA LEU A 85 -19.77 17.55 16.12
C LEU A 85 -18.35 17.96 16.50
N LYS A 86 -18.20 18.73 17.57
CA LYS A 86 -16.89 19.14 18.07
C LYS A 86 -16.14 17.96 18.69
N THR A 87 -14.88 17.75 18.29
CA THR A 87 -14.06 16.61 18.75
C THR A 87 -12.98 16.96 19.78
N GLN A 88 -12.69 18.25 19.97
CA GLN A 88 -11.59 18.72 20.82
C GLN A 88 -12.05 19.10 22.25
N GLN A 89 -11.17 18.85 23.23
CA GLN A 89 -11.22 19.39 24.59
C GLN A 89 -10.57 20.78 24.64
N SER A 90 -11.28 21.80 25.12
CA SER A 90 -10.74 23.07 25.62
C SER A 90 -10.48 22.98 27.13
N SER A 91 -10.04 24.08 27.74
CA SER A 91 -9.48 24.11 29.10
C SER A 91 -10.51 24.00 30.24
N LEU A 92 -11.82 23.95 29.96
CA LEU A 92 -12.89 23.91 30.97
C LEU A 92 -13.54 22.53 31.06
N TRP A 93 -13.20 21.77 32.11
CA TRP A 93 -13.38 20.32 32.20
C TRP A 93 -14.84 19.82 32.26
N GLU A 94 -15.77 20.52 32.91
CA GLU A 94 -17.10 19.95 33.26
C GLU A 94 -18.15 20.07 32.15
N GLN A 95 -18.39 21.28 31.59
CA GLN A 95 -19.35 21.48 30.50
C GLN A 95 -18.94 20.69 29.24
N GLU A 96 -17.64 20.56 29.01
CA GLU A 96 -17.12 19.81 27.87
C GLU A 96 -17.33 18.31 27.96
N GLN A 97 -17.30 17.72 29.15
CA GLN A 97 -17.63 16.31 29.29
C GLN A 97 -19.08 16.04 28.92
N ALA A 98 -20.00 16.93 29.27
CA ALA A 98 -21.41 16.82 28.88
C ALA A 98 -21.57 16.94 27.34
N HIS A 99 -20.90 17.90 26.71
CA HIS A 99 -20.92 18.05 25.25
C HIS A 99 -20.29 16.86 24.53
N LYS A 100 -19.14 16.38 25.01
CA LYS A 100 -18.46 15.20 24.45
C LYS A 100 -19.36 13.96 24.56
N LYS A 101 -20.04 13.79 25.69
CA LYS A 101 -20.99 12.69 25.91
C LYS A 101 -22.16 12.76 24.95
N PHE A 102 -22.71 13.95 24.72
CA PHE A 102 -23.79 14.13 23.75
C PHE A 102 -23.32 13.94 22.28
N SER A 103 -22.16 14.47 21.91
CA SER A 103 -21.53 14.20 20.60
C SER A 103 -21.32 12.71 20.37
N TRP A 104 -20.89 12.00 21.41
CA TRP A 104 -20.76 10.55 21.36
C TRP A 104 -22.12 9.86 21.21
N GLN A 105 -23.16 10.28 21.95
CA GLN A 105 -24.50 9.72 21.83
C GLN A 105 -25.04 9.85 20.40
N VAL A 106 -24.88 11.03 19.79
CA VAL A 106 -25.26 11.29 18.39
C VAL A 106 -24.49 10.38 17.43
N LEU A 107 -23.17 10.31 17.57
CA LEU A 107 -22.33 9.44 16.73
C LEU A 107 -22.65 7.95 16.91
N PHE A 108 -22.87 7.52 18.15
CA PHE A 108 -23.20 6.15 18.47
C PHE A 108 -24.53 5.77 17.84
N GLN A 109 -25.57 6.60 17.97
CA GLN A 109 -26.85 6.35 17.34
C GLN A 109 -26.72 6.30 15.81
N MET A 110 -26.00 7.26 15.21
CA MET A 110 -25.69 7.25 13.77
C MET A 110 -25.03 5.94 13.32
N LEU A 111 -24.09 5.40 14.11
CA LEU A 111 -23.39 4.15 13.82
C LEU A 111 -24.27 2.89 14.03
N GLN A 112 -25.33 2.98 14.83
CA GLN A 112 -26.30 1.90 15.05
C GLN A 112 -27.44 1.90 14.02
N CYS A 113 -27.76 3.06 13.47
CA CYS A 113 -28.72 3.17 12.37
C CYS A 113 -28.23 2.31 11.21
N LYS A 114 -29.03 1.31 10.81
CA LYS A 114 -28.70 0.36 9.72
C LYS A 114 -28.82 1.00 8.32
N VAL A 115 -28.37 2.24 8.20
CA VAL A 115 -28.46 3.06 6.99
C VAL A 115 -27.06 3.41 6.49
N PRO A 116 -26.91 3.77 5.19
CA PRO A 116 -25.59 4.04 4.62
C PRO A 116 -24.92 5.25 5.28
N ILE A 117 -23.70 5.06 5.77
CA ILE A 117 -22.81 6.15 6.18
C ILE A 117 -21.77 6.33 5.08
N ILE A 118 -21.62 7.53 4.55
CA ILE A 118 -20.71 7.84 3.44
C ILE A 118 -19.64 8.80 3.93
N CYS A 119 -18.38 8.45 3.73
CA CYS A 119 -17.24 9.30 4.08
C CYS A 119 -16.16 9.20 3.01
N PHE A 120 -15.65 10.34 2.54
CA PHE A 120 -14.66 10.37 1.46
C PHE A 120 -13.36 9.62 1.80
N ASN A 121 -12.97 9.58 3.08
CA ASN A 121 -11.86 8.75 3.55
C ASN A 121 -12.24 8.13 4.91
N ALA A 122 -12.93 7.00 4.80
CA ALA A 122 -13.58 6.33 5.91
C ALA A 122 -12.58 5.79 6.95
N LYS A 123 -11.38 5.37 6.52
CA LYS A 123 -10.34 4.87 7.43
C LYS A 123 -9.89 5.96 8.40
N ASP A 124 -9.61 7.15 7.89
CA ASP A 124 -9.17 8.27 8.74
C ASP A 124 -10.30 8.73 9.68
N PHE A 125 -11.56 8.70 9.22
CA PHE A 125 -12.72 8.95 10.06
C PHE A 125 -12.83 7.95 11.22
N LEU A 126 -12.80 6.64 10.94
CA LEU A 126 -12.85 5.60 11.97
C LEU A 126 -11.64 5.66 12.92
N ARG A 127 -10.45 5.96 12.39
CA ARG A 127 -9.24 6.15 13.21
C ARG A 127 -9.42 7.30 14.20
N THR A 128 -9.96 8.43 13.75
CA THR A 128 -10.24 9.59 14.61
C THR A 128 -11.26 9.24 15.68
N LEU A 129 -12.34 8.54 15.34
CA LEU A 129 -13.33 8.09 16.33
C LEU A 129 -12.71 7.20 17.41
N LEU A 130 -11.89 6.22 17.00
CA LEU A 130 -11.17 5.34 17.93
C LEU A 130 -10.19 6.09 18.84
N GLN A 131 -9.60 7.19 18.37
CA GLN A 131 -8.67 8.01 19.14
C GLN A 131 -9.38 8.96 20.12
N VAL A 132 -10.45 9.61 19.69
CA VAL A 132 -11.18 10.62 20.48
C VAL A 132 -12.09 9.95 21.54
N TYR A 133 -12.73 8.85 21.16
CA TYR A 133 -13.71 8.12 21.98
C TYR A 133 -13.22 6.75 22.41
N GLY A 134 -11.91 6.50 22.45
CA GLY A 134 -11.35 5.17 22.77
C GLY A 134 -11.71 4.60 24.15
N ASN A 135 -12.23 5.43 25.07
CA ASN A 135 -12.80 4.96 26.35
C ASN A 135 -14.23 4.42 26.20
N GLU A 136 -14.97 4.91 25.21
CA GLU A 136 -16.37 4.56 24.94
C GLU A 136 -16.49 3.51 23.82
N ILE A 137 -15.54 3.53 22.87
CA ILE A 137 -15.50 2.64 21.71
C ILE A 137 -14.42 1.59 21.91
N SER A 138 -14.86 0.35 22.06
CA SER A 138 -13.96 -0.79 21.84
C SER A 138 -13.74 -1.00 20.34
N TRP A 139 -12.50 -1.29 19.95
CA TRP A 139 -12.16 -1.73 18.59
C TRP A 139 -12.95 -2.98 18.14
N LYS A 140 -13.54 -3.72 19.10
CA LYS A 140 -14.42 -4.86 18.86
C LYS A 140 -15.83 -4.52 18.34
N GLN A 141 -16.26 -3.27 18.23
CA GLN A 141 -17.61 -2.99 17.72
C GLN A 141 -17.79 -3.38 16.23
N ALA A 142 -18.37 -4.54 15.93
CA ALA A 142 -18.29 -5.23 14.63
C ALA A 142 -19.02 -4.54 13.46
N ASP A 143 -20.11 -3.84 13.74
CA ASP A 143 -21.13 -3.54 12.71
C ASP A 143 -20.97 -2.19 11.98
N ILE A 144 -19.84 -1.51 12.18
CA ILE A 144 -19.62 -0.20 11.57
C ILE A 144 -19.19 -0.38 10.10
N VAL A 145 -20.08 -0.03 9.18
CA VAL A 145 -19.83 -0.01 7.74
C VAL A 145 -19.94 1.41 7.22
N VAL A 146 -18.86 1.91 6.61
CA VAL A 146 -18.80 3.26 6.02
C VAL A 146 -18.41 3.13 4.56
N LEU A 147 -19.25 3.64 3.66
CA LEU A 147 -19.04 3.67 2.23
C LEU A 147 -17.96 4.71 1.89
N ASP A 148 -16.91 4.24 1.22
CA ASP A 148 -15.78 5.07 0.79
C ASP A 148 -15.75 5.18 -0.75
N PRO A 149 -16.06 6.37 -1.31
CA PRO A 149 -16.09 6.58 -2.75
C PRO A 149 -14.70 6.50 -3.39
N ARG A 150 -13.61 6.75 -2.66
CA ARG A 150 -12.24 6.61 -3.21
C ARG A 150 -11.93 5.14 -3.45
N ILE A 151 -12.33 4.26 -2.53
CA ILE A 151 -12.18 2.81 -2.69
C ILE A 151 -13.05 2.31 -3.84
N ALA A 152 -14.29 2.77 -3.93
CA ALA A 152 -15.18 2.41 -5.04
C ALA A 152 -14.62 2.83 -6.41
N ALA A 153 -14.14 4.08 -6.53
CA ALA A 153 -13.52 4.59 -7.75
C ALA A 153 -12.23 3.82 -8.11
N TRP A 154 -11.41 3.50 -7.12
CA TRP A 154 -10.19 2.70 -7.31
C TRP A 154 -10.50 1.25 -7.76
N LEU A 155 -11.57 0.63 -7.25
CA LEU A 155 -11.98 -0.71 -7.72
C LEU A 155 -12.38 -0.70 -9.20
N ILE A 156 -13.04 0.36 -9.65
CA ILE A 156 -13.42 0.54 -11.06
C ILE A 156 -12.17 0.77 -11.92
N ASN A 157 -11.30 1.70 -11.49
CA ASN A 157 -10.09 2.08 -12.20
C ASN A 157 -8.84 2.02 -11.29
N PRO A 158 -8.22 0.85 -11.12
CA PRO A 158 -7.08 0.70 -10.21
C PRO A 158 -5.76 1.25 -10.77
N SER A 159 -5.74 1.72 -12.02
CA SER A 159 -4.58 2.37 -12.66
C SER A 159 -4.52 3.88 -12.42
N ASP A 160 -5.66 4.51 -12.10
CA ASP A 160 -5.72 5.94 -11.88
C ASP A 160 -5.06 6.26 -10.52
N THR A 161 -4.37 7.40 -10.44
CA THR A 161 -3.92 7.94 -9.15
C THR A 161 -5.13 8.12 -8.23
N VAL A 162 -4.96 7.83 -6.93
CA VAL A 162 -6.06 7.91 -5.96
C VAL A 162 -6.74 9.28 -6.09
N PRO A 163 -8.01 9.34 -6.54
CA PRO A 163 -8.59 10.59 -6.98
C PRO A 163 -8.83 11.51 -5.78
N SER A 164 -8.57 12.80 -5.97
CA SER A 164 -9.06 13.85 -5.07
C SER A 164 -10.57 13.96 -5.20
N PHE A 165 -11.21 14.61 -4.24
CA PHE A 165 -12.65 14.86 -4.31
C PHE A 165 -13.00 15.66 -5.56
N GLU A 166 -12.25 16.73 -5.85
CA GLU A 166 -12.39 17.53 -7.08
C GLU A 166 -12.29 16.68 -8.36
N CYS A 167 -11.33 15.74 -8.42
CA CYS A 167 -11.19 14.84 -9.57
C CYS A 167 -12.42 13.92 -9.74
N LEU A 168 -13.00 13.43 -8.63
CA LEU A 168 -14.26 12.69 -8.69
C LEU A 168 -15.41 13.59 -9.14
N ILE A 169 -15.53 14.80 -8.61
CA ILE A 169 -16.60 15.72 -9.01
C ILE A 169 -16.50 16.03 -10.51
N GLN A 170 -15.32 16.39 -11.01
CA GLN A 170 -15.11 16.66 -12.43
C GLN A 170 -15.47 15.45 -13.30
N LYS A 171 -15.06 14.24 -12.91
CA LYS A 171 -15.34 13.03 -13.69
C LYS A 171 -16.83 12.68 -13.77
N TYR A 172 -17.61 13.00 -12.73
CA TYR A 172 -19.01 12.57 -12.62
C TYR A 172 -20.03 13.68 -12.93
N PHE A 173 -19.68 14.96 -12.75
CA PHE A 173 -20.58 16.09 -12.97
C PHE A 173 -20.21 16.97 -14.16
N GLU A 174 -18.95 16.97 -14.62
CA GLU A 174 -18.53 17.78 -15.77
C GLU A 174 -18.34 16.90 -17.01
N LYS A 175 -18.79 17.38 -18.18
CA LYS A 175 -18.50 16.70 -19.46
C LYS A 175 -16.98 16.65 -19.64
N PRO A 176 -16.39 15.55 -20.12
CA PRO A 176 -14.97 15.48 -20.38
C PRO A 176 -14.62 16.53 -21.44
N PHE A 177 -13.82 17.53 -21.07
CA PHE A 177 -13.20 18.41 -22.05
C PHE A 177 -12.37 17.55 -23.00
N SER A 178 -12.63 17.66 -24.30
CA SER A 178 -11.74 17.16 -25.34
C SER A 178 -10.36 17.77 -25.12
N LYS A 179 -9.38 16.91 -24.81
CA LYS A 179 -7.99 17.29 -24.61
C LYS A 179 -7.42 17.82 -25.93
N GLY A 180 -7.55 19.13 -26.15
CA GLY A 180 -6.72 19.87 -27.09
C GLY A 180 -5.32 19.94 -26.52
N THR A 181 -4.37 19.40 -27.25
CA THR A 181 -2.94 19.66 -27.07
C THR A 181 -2.69 21.16 -27.11
N GLU A 182 -2.25 21.74 -26.00
CA GLU A 182 -1.33 22.88 -26.02
C GLU A 182 -0.54 22.91 -24.71
N ASN A 183 0.78 22.79 -24.86
CA ASN A 183 1.73 23.10 -23.82
C ASN A 183 1.65 24.61 -23.56
N THR A 184 1.38 25.01 -22.32
CA THR A 184 1.84 26.31 -21.82
C THR A 184 2.29 26.19 -20.37
N ASP A 185 3.41 26.85 -20.15
CA ASP A 185 4.29 26.86 -19.00
C ASP A 185 3.65 26.90 -17.61
N THR A 186 4.35 26.21 -16.71
CA THR A 186 4.29 26.38 -15.25
C THR A 186 4.78 27.78 -14.88
N GLY A 187 3.86 28.74 -14.88
CA GLY A 187 4.08 30.10 -14.39
C GLY A 187 3.81 30.23 -12.89
N THR A 188 4.88 30.41 -12.12
CA THR A 188 4.94 30.77 -10.70
C THR A 188 3.93 31.87 -10.34
N LEU A 189 2.88 31.55 -9.58
CA LEU A 189 2.02 32.56 -8.96
C LEU A 189 2.75 33.17 -7.75
N ARG A 190 3.22 34.39 -7.96
CA ARG A 190 3.82 35.28 -6.95
C ARG A 190 2.89 35.45 -5.76
N ASN A 191 3.52 35.49 -4.58
CA ASN A 191 3.00 35.98 -3.31
C ASN A 191 2.18 37.27 -3.50
N VAL A 192 0.86 37.18 -3.30
CA VAL A 192 0.01 38.33 -3.01
C VAL A 192 -0.22 38.34 -1.50
N SER A 193 0.13 39.45 -0.86
CA SER A 193 -0.15 39.70 0.55
C SER A 193 -1.67 39.75 0.77
N VAL A 194 -2.21 38.73 1.43
CA VAL A 194 -3.65 38.59 1.72
C VAL A 194 -3.99 39.40 2.97
N SER A 195 -5.01 40.27 2.88
CA SER A 195 -5.50 41.05 4.02
C SER A 195 -6.31 40.17 4.97
N THR A 196 -6.35 40.50 6.26
CA THR A 196 -7.10 39.78 7.30
C THR A 196 -8.61 39.69 7.05
N THR A 197 -9.16 40.53 6.17
CA THR A 197 -10.56 40.54 5.73
C THR A 197 -10.88 39.48 4.66
N ASP A 198 -9.90 39.06 3.86
CA ASP A 198 -10.08 38.04 2.82
C ASP A 198 -10.15 36.62 3.39
N LEU A 199 -9.51 36.37 4.54
CA LEU A 199 -9.59 35.07 5.24
C LEU A 199 -11.01 34.74 5.70
N PHE A 200 -11.78 35.74 6.14
CA PHE A 200 -13.14 35.52 6.64
C PHE A 200 -14.10 35.15 5.50
N LEU A 201 -13.93 35.76 4.32
CA LEU A 201 -14.69 35.44 3.11
C LEU A 201 -14.30 34.08 2.52
N ILE A 202 -13.01 33.72 2.51
CA ILE A 202 -12.56 32.37 2.14
C ILE A 202 -13.13 31.31 3.10
N TYR A 203 -13.12 31.58 4.41
CA TYR A 203 -13.74 30.71 5.41
C TYR A 203 -15.26 30.58 5.17
N LEU A 204 -15.98 31.67 4.93
CA LEU A 204 -17.42 31.61 4.62
C LEU A 204 -17.72 30.86 3.32
N TYR A 205 -16.94 31.06 2.26
CA TYR A 205 -17.08 30.34 0.99
C TYR A 205 -16.76 28.84 1.10
N GLN A 206 -15.78 28.48 1.93
CA GLN A 206 -15.37 27.10 2.17
C GLN A 206 -16.36 26.34 3.07
N TYR A 207 -17.00 27.01 4.03
CA TYR A 207 -18.00 26.41 4.93
C TYR A 207 -19.43 26.40 4.36
N GLN A 208 -19.88 27.44 3.63
CA GLN A 208 -21.20 27.42 2.95
C GLN A 208 -21.26 26.39 1.81
N ASN A 209 -20.12 26.05 1.19
CA ASN A 209 -20.06 24.96 0.20
C ASN A 209 -19.99 23.55 0.80
N LEU A 210 -19.84 23.38 2.12
CA LEU A 210 -19.60 22.04 2.68
C LEU A 210 -20.85 21.15 2.63
N GLY A 211 -22.03 21.71 2.89
CA GLY A 211 -23.30 20.98 2.73
C GLY A 211 -23.51 20.52 1.28
N VAL A 212 -23.32 21.44 0.32
CA VAL A 212 -23.37 21.15 -1.12
C VAL A 212 -22.34 20.08 -1.52
N ASN A 213 -21.12 20.15 -0.98
CA ASN A 213 -20.08 19.15 -1.25
C ASN A 213 -20.44 17.77 -0.68
N LEU A 214 -21.12 17.70 0.48
CA LEU A 214 -21.62 16.45 1.03
C LEU A 214 -22.79 15.89 0.18
N GLU A 215 -23.68 16.74 -0.33
CA GLU A 215 -24.71 16.30 -1.29
C GLU A 215 -24.11 15.76 -2.59
N LYS A 216 -23.11 16.46 -3.13
CA LYS A 216 -22.35 15.98 -4.28
C LYS A 216 -21.67 14.65 -3.97
N LEU A 217 -21.09 14.48 -2.79
CA LEU A 217 -20.46 13.23 -2.35
C LEU A 217 -21.47 12.07 -2.29
N TYR A 218 -22.68 12.31 -1.79
CA TYR A 218 -23.78 11.34 -1.80
C TYR A 218 -24.11 10.88 -3.21
N ASN A 219 -24.28 11.83 -4.13
CA ASN A 219 -24.58 11.56 -5.53
C ASN A 219 -23.45 10.78 -6.22
N VAL A 220 -22.19 11.16 -6.02
CA VAL A 220 -21.02 10.41 -6.52
C VAL A 220 -21.04 8.98 -5.99
N MET A 221 -21.28 8.77 -4.70
CA MET A 221 -21.32 7.42 -4.14
C MET A 221 -22.45 6.57 -4.73
N ARG A 222 -23.60 7.19 -5.05
CA ARG A 222 -24.72 6.53 -5.73
C ARG A 222 -24.36 6.14 -7.17
N ASP A 223 -23.70 7.02 -7.92
CA ASP A 223 -23.19 6.71 -9.26
C ASP A 223 -22.14 5.60 -9.24
N LEU A 224 -21.18 5.69 -8.32
CA LEU A 224 -20.15 4.68 -8.10
C LEU A 224 -20.76 3.33 -7.73
N THR A 225 -21.80 3.32 -6.89
CA THR A 225 -22.53 2.10 -6.54
C THR A 225 -23.16 1.45 -7.77
N ARG A 226 -23.78 2.25 -8.66
CA ARG A 226 -24.30 1.75 -9.95
C ARG A 226 -23.18 1.19 -10.83
N GLY A 227 -22.05 1.90 -10.93
CA GLY A 227 -20.86 1.44 -11.67
C GLY A 227 -20.28 0.13 -11.14
N LEU A 228 -20.15 -0.01 -9.81
CA LEU A 228 -19.70 -1.23 -9.16
C LEU A 228 -20.63 -2.41 -9.45
N LYS A 229 -21.95 -2.21 -9.37
CA LYS A 229 -22.95 -3.25 -9.67
C LYS A 229 -22.90 -3.67 -11.14
N ALA A 230 -22.87 -2.70 -12.07
CA ALA A 230 -22.78 -2.96 -13.51
C ALA A 230 -21.52 -3.76 -13.89
N GLN A 231 -20.43 -3.58 -13.16
CA GLN A 231 -19.18 -4.31 -13.38
C GLN A 231 -19.05 -5.60 -12.55
N GLY A 232 -20.02 -5.95 -11.70
CA GLY A 232 -19.93 -7.12 -10.82
C GLY A 232 -18.94 -6.97 -9.65
N LEU A 233 -18.52 -5.74 -9.34
CA LEU A 233 -17.55 -5.43 -8.27
C LEU A 233 -18.22 -5.15 -6.92
N TRP A 234 -19.55 -5.04 -6.88
CA TRP A 234 -20.30 -4.73 -5.65
C TRP A 234 -20.05 -5.73 -4.53
N ASN A 235 -20.05 -7.03 -4.84
CA ASN A 235 -19.81 -8.06 -3.83
C ASN A 235 -18.39 -7.96 -3.24
N LEU A 236 -17.38 -7.76 -4.08
CA LEU A 236 -15.99 -7.55 -3.65
C LEU A 236 -15.85 -6.30 -2.76
N PHE A 237 -16.52 -5.21 -3.14
CA PHE A 237 -16.54 -3.97 -2.37
C PHE A 237 -17.11 -4.20 -0.97
N CYS A 238 -18.30 -4.79 -0.87
CA CYS A 238 -19.00 -4.97 0.41
C CYS A 238 -18.39 -6.04 1.31
N THR A 239 -17.92 -7.16 0.75
CA THR A 239 -17.46 -8.32 1.54
C THR A 239 -15.99 -8.26 1.90
N LEU A 240 -15.17 -7.54 1.12
CA LEU A 240 -13.73 -7.52 1.28
C LEU A 240 -13.19 -6.12 1.60
N GLU A 241 -13.48 -5.12 0.77
CA GLU A 241 -12.84 -3.82 0.91
C GLU A 241 -13.43 -2.98 2.04
N LEU A 242 -14.76 -2.92 2.18
CA LEU A 242 -15.39 -2.14 3.26
C LEU A 242 -15.03 -2.64 4.67
N PRO A 243 -15.10 -3.94 4.99
CA PRO A 243 -14.75 -4.43 6.33
C PRO A 243 -13.28 -4.17 6.67
N LEU A 244 -12.40 -4.15 5.65
CA LEU A 244 -10.98 -3.90 5.84
C LEU A 244 -10.68 -2.48 6.32
N ILE A 245 -11.52 -1.49 6.00
CA ILE A 245 -11.34 -0.09 6.42
C ILE A 245 -11.20 0.01 7.95
N LYS A 246 -12.11 -0.65 8.68
CA LYS A 246 -12.09 -0.70 10.14
C LYS A 246 -10.82 -1.38 10.65
N ILE A 247 -10.43 -2.50 10.04
CA ILE A 247 -9.24 -3.26 10.43
C ILE A 247 -7.99 -2.38 10.31
N LEU A 248 -7.83 -1.66 9.21
CA LEU A 248 -6.71 -0.75 8.99
C LEU A 248 -6.73 0.42 9.99
N ALA A 249 -7.89 1.00 10.28
CA ALA A 249 -8.01 2.03 11.31
C ALA A 249 -7.59 1.52 12.70
N VAL A 250 -7.94 0.28 13.05
CA VAL A 250 -7.53 -0.37 14.30
C VAL A 250 -6.02 -0.64 14.33
N MET A 251 -5.42 -1.06 13.21
CA MET A 251 -3.97 -1.25 13.12
C MET A 251 -3.22 0.08 13.29
N GLU A 252 -3.70 1.17 12.66
CA GLU A 252 -3.06 2.49 12.76
C GLU A 252 -3.15 3.13 14.16
N THR A 253 -4.14 2.74 14.97
CA THR A 253 -4.23 3.16 16.37
C THR A 253 -3.38 2.29 17.32
N HIS A 254 -2.87 1.16 16.85
CA HIS A 254 -2.00 0.30 17.64
C HIS A 254 -0.56 0.83 17.66
N LYS A 255 0.17 0.51 18.74
CA LYS A 255 1.53 0.98 18.97
C LYS A 255 2.47 -0.22 18.92
N ILE A 256 3.40 -0.22 17.98
CA ILE A 256 4.46 -1.23 17.90
C ILE A 256 5.68 -0.66 18.61
N TYR A 257 6.07 -1.25 19.73
CA TYR A 257 7.21 -0.76 20.51
C TYR A 257 8.52 -1.10 19.81
N VAL A 258 9.48 -0.19 19.93
CA VAL A 258 10.82 -0.34 19.35
C VAL A 258 11.87 -0.17 20.43
N ASN A 259 12.85 -1.06 20.47
CA ASN A 259 13.97 -0.93 21.41
C ASN A 259 14.90 0.23 21.00
N LYS A 260 14.70 1.40 21.61
CA LYS A 260 15.48 2.62 21.32
C LYS A 260 16.97 2.47 21.61
N GLN A 261 17.34 1.76 22.67
CA GLN A 261 18.75 1.57 23.05
C GLN A 261 19.45 0.67 22.02
N GLU A 262 18.81 -0.44 21.65
CA GLU A 262 19.36 -1.37 20.66
C GLU A 262 19.45 -0.73 19.28
N LEU A 263 18.46 0.08 18.90
CA LEU A 263 18.47 0.85 17.66
C LEU A 263 19.68 1.79 17.60
N LYS A 264 19.97 2.52 18.68
CA LYS A 264 21.13 3.43 18.74
C LYS A 264 22.45 2.66 18.60
N LYS A 265 22.63 1.58 19.39
CA LYS A 265 23.81 0.72 19.33
C LYS A 265 24.02 0.14 17.93
N THR A 266 22.94 -0.35 17.32
CA THR A 266 22.97 -0.91 15.95
C THR A 266 23.38 0.15 14.93
N SER A 267 22.85 1.37 15.03
CA SER A 267 23.22 2.47 14.11
C SER A 267 24.71 2.82 14.19
N GLU A 268 25.30 2.79 15.40
CA GLU A 268 26.73 3.02 15.62
C GLU A 268 27.59 1.90 15.02
N ILE A 269 27.24 0.63 15.26
CA ILE A 269 27.96 -0.53 14.70
C ILE A 269 27.96 -0.48 13.16
N LEU A 270 26.81 -0.24 12.56
CA LEU A 270 26.69 -0.15 11.10
C LEU A 270 27.44 1.08 10.56
N GLY A 271 27.42 2.20 11.29
CA GLY A 271 28.15 3.41 10.91
C GLY A 271 29.65 3.20 10.88
N LEU A 272 30.21 2.45 11.84
CA LEU A 272 31.63 2.08 11.85
C LEU A 272 31.96 1.18 10.65
N ARG A 273 31.18 0.12 10.41
CA ARG A 273 31.42 -0.78 9.26
C ARG A 273 31.33 -0.06 7.92
N LEU A 274 30.44 0.92 7.77
CA LEU A 274 30.35 1.72 6.54
C LEU A 274 31.61 2.53 6.28
N LYS A 275 32.22 3.11 7.32
CA LYS A 275 33.48 3.86 7.19
C LYS A 275 34.63 2.94 6.79
N GLU A 276 34.71 1.75 7.37
CA GLU A 276 35.70 0.75 6.99
C GLU A 276 35.54 0.33 5.52
N LEU A 277 34.32 0.00 5.10
CA LEU A 277 34.04 -0.40 3.71
C LEU A 277 34.31 0.74 2.71
N GLU A 278 34.07 1.99 3.11
CA GLU A 278 34.41 3.16 2.31
C GLU A 278 35.92 3.30 2.13
N GLN A 279 36.69 3.15 3.22
CA GLN A 279 38.15 3.16 3.15
C GLN A 279 38.69 2.00 2.30
N GLU A 280 38.24 0.77 2.55
CA GLU A 280 38.61 -0.42 1.78
C GLU A 280 38.30 -0.21 0.29
N ALA A 281 37.14 0.38 -0.05
CA ALA A 281 36.77 0.70 -1.43
C ALA A 281 37.69 1.73 -2.08
N HIS A 282 38.05 2.81 -1.38
CA HIS A 282 38.96 3.84 -1.90
C HIS A 282 40.37 3.30 -2.11
N GLU A 283 40.85 2.43 -1.21
CA GLU A 283 42.15 1.78 -1.32
C GLU A 283 42.21 0.86 -2.55
N VAL A 284 41.24 -0.03 -2.74
CA VAL A 284 41.24 -0.93 -3.91
C VAL A 284 40.93 -0.22 -5.22
N ALA A 285 40.21 0.90 -5.20
CA ALA A 285 39.94 1.71 -6.38
C ALA A 285 41.11 2.65 -6.75
N GLY A 286 42.03 2.89 -5.81
CA GLY A 286 43.12 3.86 -5.96
C GLY A 286 42.65 5.30 -6.15
N GLU A 287 41.44 5.64 -5.71
CA GLU A 287 40.87 7.00 -5.74
C GLU A 287 39.71 7.16 -4.77
N ARG A 288 39.44 8.42 -4.41
CA ARG A 288 38.29 8.77 -3.59
C ARG A 288 37.09 9.09 -4.48
N PHE A 289 35.97 8.45 -4.18
CA PHE A 289 34.69 8.68 -4.84
C PHE A 289 33.54 8.43 -3.85
N LEU A 290 32.35 8.90 -4.20
CA LEU A 290 31.15 8.72 -3.38
C LEU A 290 30.51 7.35 -3.65
N LEU A 291 30.60 6.41 -2.70
CA LEU A 291 30.05 5.05 -2.85
C LEU A 291 28.52 5.02 -3.01
N THR A 292 27.81 6.05 -2.55
CA THR A 292 26.36 6.18 -2.74
C THR A 292 26.00 6.65 -4.16
N SER A 293 26.96 7.20 -4.92
CA SER A 293 26.75 7.64 -6.30
C SER A 293 26.95 6.49 -7.28
N SER A 294 25.84 6.03 -7.86
CA SER A 294 25.86 4.99 -8.90
C SER A 294 26.45 5.48 -10.23
N CYS A 295 26.57 6.80 -10.42
CA CYS A 295 27.21 7.42 -11.58
C CYS A 295 28.73 7.42 -11.41
N GLN A 296 29.25 7.93 -10.29
CA GLN A 296 30.71 7.93 -10.03
C GLN A 296 31.29 6.52 -9.99
N LEU A 297 30.60 5.58 -9.30
CA LEU A 297 31.03 4.18 -9.28
C LEU A 297 31.12 3.58 -10.69
N ARG A 298 30.19 3.95 -11.57
CA ARG A 298 30.06 3.40 -12.92
C ARG A 298 31.10 3.99 -13.86
N GLU A 299 31.07 5.29 -14.02
CA GLU A 299 31.85 6.04 -15.00
C GLU A 299 33.30 6.08 -14.52
N VAL A 300 33.55 6.74 -13.39
CA VAL A 300 34.91 7.01 -12.91
C VAL A 300 35.67 5.72 -12.55
N VAL A 301 35.05 4.83 -11.76
CA VAL A 301 35.80 3.72 -11.15
C VAL A 301 35.74 2.43 -11.97
N LEU A 302 34.54 1.84 -12.15
CA LEU A 302 34.42 0.48 -12.69
C LEU A 302 34.73 0.38 -14.18
N PHE A 303 34.34 1.38 -14.99
CA PHE A 303 34.38 1.27 -16.43
C PHE A 303 35.37 2.20 -17.13
N ASP A 304 35.67 3.40 -16.61
CA ASP A 304 36.71 4.24 -17.22
C ASP A 304 38.11 3.86 -16.71
N LYS A 305 38.28 3.76 -15.38
CA LYS A 305 39.57 3.45 -14.76
C LYS A 305 39.91 1.97 -14.75
N LEU A 306 39.08 1.15 -14.10
CA LEU A 306 39.33 -0.29 -13.96
C LEU A 306 38.99 -1.06 -15.24
N LYS A 307 38.24 -0.45 -16.17
CA LYS A 307 37.85 -1.02 -17.47
C LYS A 307 37.31 -2.44 -17.38
N LEU A 308 36.60 -2.79 -16.30
CA LEU A 308 36.16 -4.18 -16.06
C LEU A 308 35.18 -4.69 -17.13
N HIS A 309 34.55 -3.79 -17.89
CA HIS A 309 33.69 -4.14 -19.01
C HIS A 309 34.46 -4.71 -20.21
N THR A 310 35.76 -4.43 -20.37
CA THR A 310 36.57 -5.03 -21.45
C THR A 310 37.02 -6.44 -21.11
N LEU A 311 37.00 -6.81 -19.82
CA LEU A 311 37.43 -8.10 -19.29
C LEU A 311 36.27 -9.11 -19.15
N CYS A 312 35.03 -8.69 -19.45
CA CYS A 312 33.84 -9.49 -19.25
C CYS A 312 32.94 -9.49 -20.49
N GLU A 313 32.44 -10.64 -20.92
CA GLU A 313 31.48 -10.69 -22.02
C GLU A 313 30.10 -10.15 -21.60
N LYS A 314 29.55 -9.23 -22.41
CA LYS A 314 28.20 -8.63 -22.36
C LYS A 314 27.62 -8.37 -20.96
N LEU A 315 27.82 -7.13 -20.49
CA LEU A 315 27.16 -6.61 -19.29
C LEU A 315 25.79 -5.98 -19.60
N HIS A 316 24.83 -6.17 -18.70
CA HIS A 316 23.50 -5.58 -18.81
C HIS A 316 23.55 -4.04 -18.76
N ARG A 317 22.80 -3.39 -19.65
CA ARG A 317 22.72 -1.93 -19.78
C ARG A 317 21.37 -1.39 -19.31
N THR A 318 21.36 -0.21 -18.73
CA THR A 318 20.13 0.47 -18.27
C THR A 318 19.26 0.85 -19.45
N GLU A 319 17.95 0.64 -19.33
CA GLU A 319 16.98 0.85 -20.42
C GLU A 319 16.96 2.29 -20.97
N ILE A 320 17.08 3.29 -20.09
CA ILE A 320 16.94 4.71 -20.45
C ILE A 320 18.24 5.28 -21.05
N GLN A 321 19.36 5.13 -20.35
CA GLN A 321 20.63 5.77 -20.74
C GLN A 321 21.58 4.84 -21.50
N GLN A 322 21.22 3.55 -21.69
CA GLN A 322 22.06 2.53 -22.35
C GLN A 322 23.47 2.37 -21.73
N LEU A 323 23.65 2.83 -20.49
CA LEU A 323 24.88 2.72 -19.72
C LEU A 323 24.95 1.36 -19.01
N VAL A 324 26.15 0.81 -18.85
CA VAL A 324 26.35 -0.46 -18.14
C VAL A 324 25.86 -0.33 -16.70
N SER A 325 24.96 -1.22 -16.27
CA SER A 325 24.28 -1.14 -14.98
C SER A 325 25.22 -1.48 -13.82
N THR A 326 25.07 -0.82 -12.67
CA THR A 326 25.74 -1.22 -11.43
C THR A 326 24.80 -2.08 -10.55
N SER A 327 23.87 -2.83 -11.14
CA SER A 327 22.95 -3.70 -10.40
C SER A 327 23.67 -4.81 -9.63
N GLU A 328 23.00 -5.42 -8.65
CA GLU A 328 23.55 -6.56 -7.90
C GLU A 328 24.02 -7.69 -8.83
N VAL A 329 23.27 -7.96 -9.91
CA VAL A 329 23.63 -8.97 -10.91
C VAL A 329 24.95 -8.64 -11.59
N VAL A 330 25.12 -7.40 -12.06
CA VAL A 330 26.36 -6.99 -12.73
C VAL A 330 27.53 -7.02 -11.76
N LEU A 331 27.37 -6.51 -10.54
CA LEU A 331 28.45 -6.50 -9.55
C LEU A 331 28.89 -7.91 -9.16
N LYS A 332 27.96 -8.88 -9.07
CA LYS A 332 28.32 -10.29 -8.82
C LYS A 332 29.13 -10.90 -9.94
N LYS A 333 28.84 -10.57 -11.21
CA LYS A 333 29.65 -11.03 -12.36
C LYS A 333 31.06 -10.44 -12.32
N LEU A 334 31.22 -9.21 -11.80
CA LEU A 334 32.50 -8.51 -11.74
C LEU A 334 33.34 -8.85 -10.50
N GLN A 335 32.77 -9.50 -9.49
CA GLN A 335 33.43 -9.72 -8.20
C GLN A 335 34.68 -10.62 -8.29
N ASP A 336 34.74 -11.50 -9.28
CA ASP A 336 35.87 -12.41 -9.49
C ASP A 336 37.01 -11.72 -10.24
N LEU A 337 36.73 -10.60 -10.93
CA LEU A 337 37.70 -9.81 -11.68
C LEU A 337 38.38 -8.75 -10.80
N HIS A 338 37.67 -8.21 -9.80
CA HIS A 338 38.20 -7.17 -8.93
C HIS A 338 37.53 -7.21 -7.55
N PRO A 339 38.25 -6.90 -6.44
CA PRO A 339 37.68 -6.90 -5.10
C PRO A 339 36.58 -5.84 -4.88
N LEU A 340 36.65 -4.70 -5.59
CA LEU A 340 35.74 -3.56 -5.42
C LEU A 340 34.24 -3.93 -5.53
N PRO A 341 33.75 -4.64 -6.57
CA PRO A 341 32.35 -5.08 -6.63
C PRO A 341 31.84 -5.79 -5.37
N LYS A 342 32.65 -6.66 -4.76
CA LYS A 342 32.29 -7.36 -3.52
C LYS A 342 32.12 -6.38 -2.34
N ILE A 343 33.06 -5.44 -2.20
CA ILE A 343 33.01 -4.39 -1.16
C ILE A 343 31.77 -3.51 -1.36
N ILE A 344 31.45 -3.12 -2.60
CA ILE A 344 30.27 -2.31 -2.91
C ILE A 344 28.96 -3.05 -2.60
N LEU A 345 28.89 -4.35 -2.89
CA LEU A 345 27.72 -5.17 -2.56
C LEU A 345 27.48 -5.19 -1.04
N GLU A 346 28.55 -5.39 -0.25
CA GLU A 346 28.47 -5.34 1.21
C GLU A 346 28.09 -3.94 1.70
N TYR A 347 28.75 -2.89 1.18
CA TYR A 347 28.44 -1.50 1.53
C TYR A 347 26.97 -1.17 1.30
N ARG A 348 26.41 -1.55 0.14
CA ARG A 348 24.99 -1.32 -0.18
C ARG A 348 24.05 -2.06 0.79
N GLN A 349 24.40 -3.29 1.18
CA GLN A 349 23.63 -4.07 2.13
C GLN A 349 23.62 -3.41 3.52
N VAL A 350 24.79 -3.06 4.05
CA VAL A 350 24.97 -2.39 5.35
C VAL A 350 24.33 -1.00 5.32
N HIS A 351 24.53 -0.24 4.25
CA HIS A 351 23.97 1.10 4.08
C HIS A 351 22.45 1.06 4.03
N LYS A 352 21.85 0.12 3.28
CA LYS A 352 20.39 -0.05 3.25
C LYS A 352 19.84 -0.40 4.62
N MET A 353 20.52 -1.29 5.34
CA MET A 353 20.11 -1.67 6.69
C MET A 353 20.14 -0.48 7.65
N LYS A 354 21.24 0.28 7.67
CA LYS A 354 21.37 1.48 8.52
C LYS A 354 20.37 2.56 8.14
N SER A 355 20.43 3.03 6.88
CA SER A 355 19.64 4.17 6.41
C SER A 355 18.14 3.93 6.46
N THR A 356 17.68 2.77 6.00
CA THR A 356 16.24 2.50 5.85
C THR A 356 15.67 1.81 7.09
N TYR A 357 16.33 0.78 7.61
CA TYR A 357 15.76 -0.08 8.65
C TYR A 357 16.16 0.29 10.07
N VAL A 358 17.12 1.20 10.28
CA VAL A 358 17.53 1.64 11.61
C VAL A 358 17.26 3.13 11.77
N ASP A 359 17.94 3.98 11.00
CA ASP A 359 17.80 5.43 11.07
C ASP A 359 16.43 5.88 10.55
N GLY A 360 15.95 5.31 9.44
CA GLY A 360 14.61 5.55 8.92
C GLY A 360 13.49 5.09 9.87
N LEU A 361 13.70 4.02 10.65
CA LEU A 361 12.76 3.65 11.71
C LEU A 361 12.79 4.68 12.86
N ARG A 362 13.97 5.18 13.20
CA ARG A 362 14.14 6.20 14.26
C ARG A 362 13.39 7.48 13.96
N THR A 363 13.37 7.95 12.71
CA THR A 363 12.65 9.17 12.32
C THR A 363 11.14 9.00 12.38
N CYS A 364 10.64 7.78 12.19
CA CYS A 364 9.21 7.47 12.28
C CYS A 364 8.72 7.23 13.72
N MET A 365 9.64 7.15 14.70
CA MET A 365 9.32 6.81 16.08
C MET A 365 8.75 8.00 16.86
N LYS A 366 7.61 7.79 17.53
CA LYS A 366 6.99 8.75 18.46
C LYS A 366 6.94 8.12 19.85
N LYS A 367 7.58 8.74 20.84
CA LYS A 367 7.57 8.29 22.26
C LYS A 367 7.87 6.78 22.46
N GLY A 368 8.82 6.22 21.70
CA GLY A 368 9.28 4.83 21.85
C GLY A 368 8.48 3.77 21.07
N PHE A 369 7.50 4.18 20.27
CA PHE A 369 6.74 3.29 19.40
C PHE A 369 6.63 3.85 17.98
N ILE A 370 6.24 2.99 17.04
CA ILE A 370 5.87 3.36 15.67
C ILE A 370 4.43 2.92 15.39
N SER A 371 3.83 3.53 14.38
CA SER A 371 2.58 3.08 13.76
C SER A 371 2.65 3.37 12.27
N SER A 372 2.54 2.34 11.45
CA SER A 372 2.54 2.47 9.99
C SER A 372 1.20 2.97 9.50
N THR A 373 1.20 3.87 8.52
CA THR A 373 -0.01 4.25 7.79
C THR A 373 -0.24 3.26 6.64
N TRP A 374 -1.43 2.68 6.57
CA TRP A 374 -1.84 1.70 5.56
C TRP A 374 -2.65 2.37 4.45
N ASN A 375 -2.32 2.11 3.18
CA ASN A 375 -3.09 2.57 2.04
C ASN A 375 -3.69 1.38 1.28
N GLN A 376 -5.01 1.36 1.23
CA GLN A 376 -5.81 0.31 0.59
C GLN A 376 -5.88 0.47 -0.93
N THR A 377 -5.84 1.71 -1.41
CA THR A 377 -5.90 2.10 -2.83
C THR A 377 -4.51 2.31 -3.45
N GLY A 378 -3.44 1.90 -2.76
CA GLY A 378 -2.06 2.22 -3.16
C GLY A 378 -1.49 1.34 -4.28
N THR A 379 -2.12 0.22 -4.62
CA THR A 379 -1.59 -0.71 -5.64
C THR A 379 -2.66 -1.13 -6.64
N ALA A 380 -2.22 -1.33 -7.88
CA ALA A 380 -3.02 -1.89 -8.97
C ALA A 380 -3.48 -3.34 -8.74
N THR A 381 -2.75 -4.08 -7.90
CA THR A 381 -2.95 -5.52 -7.65
C THR A 381 -3.93 -5.79 -6.53
N GLY A 382 -4.42 -4.77 -5.84
CA GLY A 382 -5.25 -4.94 -4.64
C GLY A 382 -4.46 -5.19 -3.37
N ARG A 383 -3.12 -5.24 -3.41
CA ARG A 383 -2.27 -5.34 -2.21
C ARG A 383 -2.34 -4.07 -1.36
N LEU A 384 -2.28 -4.25 -0.05
CA LEU A 384 -2.06 -3.15 0.89
C LEU A 384 -0.63 -2.61 0.73
N SER A 385 -0.47 -1.30 0.93
CA SER A 385 0.84 -0.65 1.05
C SER A 385 0.98 0.04 2.40
N ALA A 386 2.18 0.06 2.97
CA ALA A 386 2.48 0.73 4.24
C ALA A 386 3.49 1.88 4.05
N LYS A 387 3.30 2.98 4.79
CA LYS A 387 4.22 4.13 4.83
C LYS A 387 4.45 4.63 6.26
N HIS A 388 5.58 5.30 6.48
CA HIS A 388 5.96 5.94 7.76
C HIS A 388 5.85 5.07 9.03
N PRO A 389 6.55 3.92 9.13
CA PRO A 389 7.45 3.33 8.13
C PRO A 389 6.76 2.27 7.25
N ASN A 390 7.40 1.86 6.15
CA ASN A 390 6.95 0.71 5.37
C ASN A 390 7.35 -0.60 6.08
N ILE A 391 6.46 -1.11 6.94
CA ILE A 391 6.72 -2.33 7.72
C ILE A 391 6.78 -3.60 6.84
N GLN A 392 6.09 -3.60 5.69
CA GLN A 392 6.11 -4.72 4.74
C GLN A 392 7.49 -4.90 4.08
N GLY A 393 8.24 -3.80 3.96
CA GLY A 393 9.56 -3.78 3.33
C GLY A 393 10.74 -4.04 4.27
N ILE A 394 10.50 -4.31 5.56
CA ILE A 394 11.58 -4.59 6.51
C ILE A 394 12.23 -5.93 6.19
N SER A 395 13.56 -5.91 6.01
CA SER A 395 14.33 -7.10 5.63
C SER A 395 14.06 -8.27 6.57
N LYS A 396 13.78 -9.44 5.99
CA LYS A 396 13.69 -10.71 6.71
C LYS A 396 15.08 -11.27 7.03
N HIS A 397 16.06 -10.99 6.18
CA HIS A 397 17.39 -11.55 6.30
C HIS A 397 18.28 -10.66 7.17
N PRO A 398 18.95 -11.24 8.19
CA PRO A 398 19.93 -10.50 8.97
C PRO A 398 21.19 -10.23 8.14
N VAL A 399 21.99 -9.27 8.60
CA VAL A 399 23.35 -9.05 8.07
C VAL A 399 24.33 -9.38 9.17
N ARG A 400 25.43 -10.01 8.79
CA ARG A 400 26.55 -10.31 9.68
C ARG A 400 27.60 -9.21 9.51
N VAL A 401 28.03 -8.60 10.60
CA VAL A 401 29.04 -7.56 10.63
C VAL A 401 30.16 -8.03 11.53
N ALA A 402 31.37 -8.16 10.99
CA ALA A 402 32.55 -8.43 11.80
C ALA A 402 32.94 -7.15 12.55
N LYS A 403 33.09 -7.23 13.88
CA LYS A 403 33.74 -6.17 14.66
C LYS A 403 35.25 -6.43 14.63
N LYS A 404 36.00 -5.52 13.99
CA LYS A 404 37.46 -5.49 14.18
C LYS A 404 37.74 -5.09 15.62
N GLN A 405 38.27 -6.03 16.42
CA GLN A 405 38.84 -5.70 17.73
C GLN A 405 40.29 -5.24 17.51
N TYR A 406 40.67 -4.09 18.09
CA TYR A 406 42.03 -3.55 17.98
C TYR A 406 43.06 -4.30 18.86
N ILE A 407 42.70 -5.48 19.39
CA ILE A 407 43.57 -6.30 20.24
C ILE A 407 44.14 -7.43 19.38
N LYS A 408 45.46 -7.41 19.19
CA LYS A 408 46.21 -8.43 18.43
C LYS A 408 46.00 -9.82 19.08
N GLY A 409 45.43 -10.78 18.34
CA GLY A 409 45.32 -12.19 18.75
C GLY A 409 43.95 -12.68 19.25
N LYS A 410 42.90 -11.85 19.24
CA LYS A 410 41.51 -12.31 19.49
C LYS A 410 40.75 -12.54 18.18
N GLU A 411 39.89 -13.57 18.18
CA GLU A 411 38.97 -13.86 17.08
C GLU A 411 38.03 -12.67 16.80
N GLU A 412 37.64 -12.49 15.54
CA GLU A 412 36.70 -11.44 15.13
C GLU A 412 35.30 -11.71 15.73
N ASP A 413 34.78 -10.77 16.53
CA ASP A 413 33.41 -10.84 17.02
C ASP A 413 32.43 -10.55 15.88
N VAL A 414 31.74 -11.59 15.38
CA VAL A 414 30.71 -11.41 14.34
C VAL A 414 29.36 -11.10 14.98
N VAL A 415 28.87 -9.88 14.78
CA VAL A 415 27.54 -9.44 15.22
C VAL A 415 26.51 -9.72 14.14
N THR A 416 25.45 -10.45 14.48
CA THR A 416 24.32 -10.68 13.57
C THR A 416 23.21 -9.67 13.86
N ILE A 417 22.89 -8.82 12.90
CA ILE A 417 21.91 -7.74 13.04
C ILE A 417 20.68 -8.07 12.20
N SER A 418 19.53 -8.20 12.88
CA SER A 418 18.22 -8.36 12.25
C SER A 418 17.35 -7.14 12.54
N PRO A 419 16.85 -6.40 11.54
CA PRO A 419 16.02 -5.23 11.82
C PRO A 419 14.66 -5.61 12.44
N ARG A 420 14.20 -6.85 12.27
CA ARG A 420 12.92 -7.30 12.84
C ARG A 420 12.97 -7.52 14.35
N THR A 421 14.16 -7.76 14.93
CA THR A 421 14.31 -7.92 16.40
C THR A 421 14.22 -6.58 17.14
N LEU A 422 14.25 -5.45 16.41
CA LEU A 422 14.04 -4.12 16.99
C LEU A 422 12.58 -3.92 17.42
N PHE A 423 11.63 -4.64 16.83
CA PHE A 423 10.22 -4.60 17.23
C PHE A 423 10.01 -5.51 18.43
N VAL A 424 9.46 -4.94 19.50
CA VAL A 424 9.20 -5.65 20.75
C VAL A 424 7.71 -5.61 21.07
N SER A 425 7.18 -6.71 21.58
CA SER A 425 5.79 -6.77 22.04
C SER A 425 5.63 -5.96 23.33
N LYS A 426 4.38 -5.55 23.61
CA LYS A 426 4.04 -4.97 24.91
C LYS A 426 4.30 -6.00 26.02
N LYS A 427 4.76 -5.57 27.20
CA LYS A 427 4.90 -6.43 28.39
C LYS A 427 3.60 -7.21 28.65
N GLY A 428 3.72 -8.52 28.85
CA GLY A 428 2.58 -9.43 29.03
C GLY A 428 1.93 -9.91 27.73
N CYS A 429 2.46 -9.52 26.57
CA CYS A 429 1.98 -9.96 25.25
C CYS A 429 3.14 -10.55 24.42
N THR A 430 2.80 -11.36 23.44
CA THR A 430 3.74 -11.89 22.44
C THR A 430 3.21 -11.64 21.03
N PHE A 431 4.10 -11.62 20.04
CA PHE A 431 3.70 -11.60 18.64
C PHE A 431 3.34 -13.00 18.18
N LEU A 432 2.19 -13.12 17.50
CA LEU A 432 1.78 -14.32 16.79
C LEU A 432 1.80 -14.02 15.29
N ALA A 433 2.65 -14.72 14.55
CA ALA A 433 2.73 -14.62 13.10
C ALA A 433 2.01 -15.81 12.45
N ALA A 434 1.19 -15.52 11.44
CA ALA A 434 0.53 -16.53 10.61
C ALA A 434 0.81 -16.20 9.14
N ASP A 435 1.56 -17.07 8.47
CA ASP A 435 1.99 -16.89 7.08
C ASP A 435 1.37 -17.97 6.19
N PHE A 436 0.84 -17.57 5.04
CA PHE A 436 0.41 -18.54 4.04
C PHE A 436 1.63 -19.20 3.38
N SER A 437 1.73 -20.51 3.54
CA SER A 437 2.78 -21.31 2.89
C SER A 437 2.54 -21.37 1.38
N HIS A 438 3.41 -20.69 0.63
CA HIS A 438 3.47 -20.74 -0.84
C HIS A 438 2.18 -20.32 -1.55
N ILE A 439 1.46 -19.33 -1.01
CA ILE A 439 0.13 -18.92 -1.49
C ILE A 439 0.04 -18.72 -3.00
N GLU A 440 1.00 -18.03 -3.60
CA GLU A 440 0.99 -17.75 -5.04
C GLU A 440 1.14 -19.02 -5.88
N LEU A 441 1.92 -20.00 -5.42
CA LEU A 441 2.10 -21.26 -6.14
C LEU A 441 0.89 -22.18 -5.99
N ARG A 442 0.23 -22.15 -4.82
CA ARG A 442 -1.05 -22.86 -4.60
C ARG A 442 -2.15 -22.29 -5.49
N ILE A 443 -2.25 -20.96 -5.57
CA ILE A 443 -3.19 -20.28 -6.47
C ILE A 443 -2.87 -20.63 -7.93
N LEU A 444 -1.60 -20.65 -8.32
CA LEU A 444 -1.23 -21.06 -9.67
C LEU A 444 -1.66 -22.50 -9.94
N ALA A 445 -1.41 -23.42 -9.00
CA ALA A 445 -1.79 -24.83 -9.13
C ALA A 445 -3.31 -24.98 -9.31
N ASP A 446 -4.09 -24.24 -8.54
CA ASP A 446 -5.56 -24.20 -8.63
C ASP A 446 -6.04 -23.64 -9.98
N LEU A 447 -5.58 -22.44 -10.35
CA LEU A 447 -5.99 -21.74 -11.58
C LEU A 447 -5.56 -22.46 -12.86
N SER A 448 -4.37 -23.06 -12.86
CA SER A 448 -3.89 -23.87 -13.99
C SER A 448 -4.46 -25.28 -13.99
N SER A 449 -4.85 -25.79 -12.81
CA SER A 449 -5.20 -27.20 -12.61
C SER A 449 -4.09 -28.15 -13.07
N GLU A 450 -2.83 -27.78 -12.81
CA GLU A 450 -1.64 -28.55 -13.19
C GLU A 450 -1.48 -29.77 -12.28
N PRO A 451 -1.60 -31.02 -12.81
CA PRO A 451 -1.59 -32.23 -11.99
C PRO A 451 -0.34 -32.38 -11.12
N GLU A 452 0.84 -32.07 -11.68
CA GLU A 452 2.12 -32.16 -10.95
C GLU A 452 2.17 -31.18 -9.76
N LEU A 453 1.62 -29.97 -9.92
CA LEU A 453 1.55 -28.98 -8.85
C LEU A 453 0.48 -29.34 -7.81
N LEU A 454 -0.66 -29.87 -8.25
CA LEU A 454 -1.73 -30.29 -7.35
C LEU A 454 -1.28 -31.47 -6.49
N LYS A 455 -0.65 -32.49 -7.10
CA LYS A 455 -0.11 -33.65 -6.39
C LYS A 455 0.91 -33.22 -5.33
N LEU A 456 1.82 -32.31 -5.68
CA LEU A 456 2.80 -31.77 -4.74
C LEU A 456 2.15 -31.20 -3.47
N PHE A 457 1.01 -30.52 -3.60
CA PHE A 457 0.34 -29.90 -2.45
C PHE A 457 -0.60 -30.84 -1.69
N GLN A 458 -0.92 -32.02 -2.25
CA GLN A 458 -1.69 -33.08 -1.60
C GLN A 458 -0.80 -34.02 -0.78
N GLU A 459 0.49 -34.14 -1.13
CA GLU A 459 1.49 -34.98 -0.45
C GLU A 459 2.61 -34.11 0.18
N PRO A 460 2.30 -33.23 1.17
CA PRO A 460 3.25 -32.22 1.66
C PRO A 460 4.45 -32.79 2.44
N GLU A 461 4.34 -34.03 2.92
CA GLU A 461 5.33 -34.67 3.79
C GLU A 461 6.60 -35.14 3.04
N ILE A 462 6.58 -35.16 1.70
CA ILE A 462 7.61 -35.86 0.91
C ILE A 462 8.53 -34.91 0.12
N THR A 463 8.11 -33.67 -0.20
CA THR A 463 8.89 -32.85 -1.16
C THR A 463 8.86 -31.34 -0.87
N ASP A 464 9.97 -30.79 -0.33
CA ASP A 464 10.25 -29.36 -0.49
C ASP A 464 10.62 -29.12 -1.96
N MET A 465 9.61 -28.79 -2.78
CA MET A 465 9.74 -28.60 -4.23
C MET A 465 10.90 -27.67 -4.59
N PHE A 466 11.10 -26.59 -3.85
CA PHE A 466 12.18 -25.65 -4.15
C PHE A 466 13.55 -26.26 -3.89
N SER A 467 13.68 -27.10 -2.86
CA SER A 467 14.92 -27.83 -2.61
C SER A 467 15.13 -28.95 -3.63
N THR A 468 14.06 -29.64 -4.03
CA THR A 468 14.12 -30.65 -5.10
C THR A 468 14.51 -30.04 -6.44
N LEU A 469 13.92 -28.88 -6.77
CA LEU A 469 14.24 -28.14 -7.98
C LEU A 469 15.66 -27.55 -7.92
N ALA A 470 16.10 -27.08 -6.74
CA ALA A 470 17.48 -26.64 -6.53
C ALA A 470 18.48 -27.79 -6.69
N SER A 471 18.17 -28.97 -6.14
CA SER A 471 18.95 -30.20 -6.25
C SER A 471 19.09 -30.63 -7.72
N GLN A 472 17.98 -30.77 -8.44
CA GLN A 472 17.95 -31.12 -9.85
C GLN A 472 18.73 -30.11 -10.71
N TRP A 473 18.56 -28.81 -10.41
CA TRP A 473 19.21 -27.75 -11.17
C TRP A 473 20.72 -27.69 -10.92
N LYS A 474 21.17 -27.86 -9.67
CA LYS A 474 22.59 -27.83 -9.32
C LYS A 474 23.30 -29.17 -9.52
N GLY A 475 22.55 -30.25 -9.78
CA GLY A 475 23.10 -31.61 -9.84
C GLY A 475 23.66 -32.09 -8.50
N ILE A 476 23.11 -31.61 -7.38
CA ILE A 476 23.54 -31.98 -6.02
C ILE A 476 22.42 -32.75 -5.30
N PRO A 477 22.73 -33.68 -4.37
CA PRO A 477 21.71 -34.34 -3.54
C PRO A 477 20.87 -33.33 -2.74
N SER A 478 19.61 -33.67 -2.45
CA SER A 478 18.66 -32.79 -1.75
C SER A 478 19.18 -32.37 -0.36
N GLU A 479 19.94 -33.24 0.29
CA GLU A 479 20.56 -33.04 1.61
C GLU A 479 21.66 -31.96 1.59
N GLN A 480 22.25 -31.69 0.41
CA GLN A 480 23.31 -30.70 0.23
C GLN A 480 22.78 -29.33 -0.22
N VAL A 481 21.48 -29.20 -0.46
CA VAL A 481 20.85 -27.96 -0.90
C VAL A 481 20.87 -26.94 0.24
N LYS A 482 21.58 -25.82 0.04
CA LYS A 482 21.62 -24.74 1.02
C LYS A 482 20.34 -23.90 0.94
N HIS A 483 20.01 -23.20 2.02
CA HIS A 483 18.89 -22.26 2.04
C HIS A 483 18.97 -21.20 0.93
N ALA A 484 20.19 -20.75 0.58
CA ALA A 484 20.40 -19.81 -0.51
C ALA A 484 20.00 -20.40 -1.88
N ASP A 485 20.29 -21.68 -2.09
CA ASP A 485 19.98 -22.41 -3.33
C ASP A 485 18.48 -22.59 -3.48
N ARG A 486 17.81 -22.93 -2.38
CA ARG A 486 16.35 -23.00 -2.30
C ARG A 486 15.67 -21.67 -2.63
N GLU A 487 16.16 -20.56 -2.06
CA GLU A 487 15.61 -19.23 -2.36
C GLU A 487 15.89 -18.81 -3.82
N GLN A 488 17.01 -19.24 -4.40
CA GLN A 488 17.28 -19.04 -5.82
C GLN A 488 16.32 -19.84 -6.69
N ALA A 489 16.12 -21.14 -6.42
CA ALA A 489 15.10 -21.98 -7.07
C ALA A 489 13.70 -21.36 -7.00
N LYS A 490 13.33 -20.81 -5.84
CA LYS A 490 12.07 -20.09 -5.67
C LYS A 490 11.95 -18.87 -6.59
N ARG A 491 12.99 -18.03 -6.65
CA ARG A 491 13.01 -16.87 -7.56
C ARG A 491 12.91 -17.29 -9.02
N ILE A 492 13.53 -18.40 -9.39
CA ILE A 492 13.47 -18.96 -10.75
C ILE A 492 12.06 -19.38 -11.10
N VAL A 493 11.41 -20.22 -10.27
CA VAL A 493 10.05 -20.70 -10.50
C VAL A 493 9.09 -19.52 -10.68
N TYR A 494 9.12 -18.54 -9.77
CA TYR A 494 8.29 -17.35 -9.91
C TYR A 494 8.65 -16.52 -11.15
N SER A 495 9.93 -16.40 -11.50
CA SER A 495 10.34 -15.68 -12.71
C SER A 495 9.79 -16.33 -13.98
N VAL A 496 9.82 -17.66 -14.06
CA VAL A 496 9.31 -18.41 -15.22
C VAL A 496 7.78 -18.36 -15.28
N VAL A 497 7.10 -18.59 -14.17
CA VAL A 497 5.63 -18.52 -14.06
C VAL A 497 5.11 -17.13 -14.46
N TYR A 498 5.82 -16.08 -14.06
CA TYR A 498 5.44 -14.68 -14.31
C TYR A 498 5.97 -14.11 -15.62
N GLY A 499 6.45 -14.99 -16.51
CA GLY A 499 6.86 -14.62 -17.87
C GLY A 499 8.06 -13.68 -17.93
N ALA A 500 8.97 -13.75 -16.95
CA ALA A 500 10.24 -13.04 -17.03
C ALA A 500 10.96 -13.44 -18.33
N GLY A 501 11.42 -12.44 -19.08
CA GLY A 501 12.13 -12.70 -20.34
C GLY A 501 13.40 -13.52 -20.11
N LYS A 502 13.80 -14.29 -21.12
CA LYS A 502 15.04 -15.10 -21.13
C LYS A 502 16.28 -14.36 -20.61
N GLU A 503 16.39 -13.07 -20.90
CA GLU A 503 17.50 -12.23 -20.44
C GLU A 503 17.50 -12.04 -18.92
N ARG A 504 16.34 -11.69 -18.33
CA ARG A 504 16.23 -11.51 -16.87
C ARG A 504 16.44 -12.83 -16.13
N LEU A 505 15.96 -13.93 -16.70
CA LEU A 505 16.18 -15.25 -16.13
C LEU A 505 17.67 -15.65 -16.19
N ALA A 506 18.33 -15.44 -17.32
CA ALA A 506 19.76 -15.65 -17.50
C ALA A 506 20.59 -14.86 -16.47
N ASP A 507 20.24 -13.59 -16.27
CA ASP A 507 20.86 -12.72 -15.27
C ASP A 507 20.65 -13.19 -13.83
N CYS A 508 19.45 -13.65 -13.47
CA CYS A 508 19.17 -14.22 -12.15
C CYS A 508 19.93 -15.54 -11.89
N LEU A 509 20.18 -16.30 -12.95
CA LEU A 509 20.78 -17.63 -12.93
C LEU A 509 22.30 -17.62 -13.10
N GLY A 510 22.87 -16.55 -13.63
CA GLY A 510 24.27 -16.52 -14.04
C GLY A 510 24.56 -17.43 -15.24
N ILE A 511 23.57 -17.70 -16.10
CA ILE A 511 23.70 -18.55 -17.29
C ILE A 511 23.51 -17.74 -18.57
N THR A 512 23.70 -18.36 -19.74
CA THR A 512 23.47 -17.69 -21.02
C THR A 512 21.96 -17.54 -21.34
N PRO A 513 21.55 -16.51 -22.11
CA PRO A 513 20.16 -16.38 -22.57
C PRO A 513 19.63 -17.59 -23.35
N VAL A 514 20.51 -18.34 -24.02
CA VAL A 514 20.16 -19.58 -24.75
C VAL A 514 19.80 -20.68 -23.76
N GLN A 515 20.65 -20.94 -22.76
CA GLN A 515 20.36 -21.92 -21.70
C GLN A 515 19.12 -21.53 -20.90
N ALA A 516 18.93 -20.25 -20.62
CA ALA A 516 17.71 -19.76 -19.96
C ALA A 516 16.45 -20.00 -20.81
N GLY A 517 16.55 -19.85 -22.14
CA GLY A 517 15.47 -20.18 -23.07
C GLY A 517 15.12 -21.67 -23.04
N GLN A 518 16.12 -22.54 -23.15
CA GLN A 518 15.95 -24.00 -23.06
C GLN A 518 15.32 -24.41 -21.71
N PHE A 519 15.73 -23.76 -20.62
CA PHE A 519 15.16 -24.00 -19.31
C PHE A 519 13.67 -23.61 -19.24
N ILE A 520 13.30 -22.44 -19.78
CA ILE A 520 11.89 -22.01 -19.85
C ILE A 520 11.09 -23.01 -20.67
N GLU A 521 11.60 -23.46 -21.82
CA GLU A 521 10.93 -24.44 -22.68
C GLU A 521 10.72 -25.77 -21.96
N SER A 522 11.77 -26.32 -21.33
CA SER A 522 11.69 -27.55 -20.55
C SER A 522 10.68 -27.43 -19.38
N PHE A 523 10.69 -26.30 -18.67
CA PHE A 523 9.74 -26.03 -17.60
C PHE A 523 8.29 -25.99 -18.12
N MET A 524 8.04 -25.29 -19.23
CA MET A 524 6.70 -25.21 -19.84
C MET A 524 6.24 -26.55 -20.45
N GLN A 525 7.17 -27.40 -20.88
CA GLN A 525 6.88 -28.76 -21.34
C GLN A 525 6.52 -29.69 -20.17
N LYS A 526 7.16 -29.52 -19.02
CA LYS A 526 6.85 -30.27 -17.80
C LYS A 526 5.50 -29.83 -17.19
N TYR A 527 5.26 -28.51 -17.12
CA TYR A 527 4.05 -27.92 -16.55
C TYR A 527 3.14 -27.36 -17.66
N LYS A 528 2.56 -28.25 -18.47
CA LYS A 528 1.79 -27.90 -19.67
C LYS A 528 0.55 -27.07 -19.37
N LYS A 529 -0.16 -27.38 -18.27
CA LYS A 529 -1.37 -26.65 -17.87
C LYS A 529 -1.07 -25.24 -17.40
N VAL A 530 0.12 -24.99 -16.83
CA VAL A 530 0.57 -23.62 -16.51
C VAL A 530 0.75 -22.80 -17.79
N HIS A 531 1.31 -23.40 -18.85
CA HIS A 531 1.46 -22.73 -20.15
C HIS A 531 0.11 -22.46 -20.83
N GLU A 532 -0.81 -23.43 -20.80
CA GLU A 532 -2.19 -23.27 -21.29
C GLU A 532 -2.91 -22.13 -20.55
N PHE A 533 -2.82 -22.11 -19.22
CA PHE A 533 -3.37 -21.04 -18.39
C PHE A 533 -2.82 -19.66 -18.77
N THR A 534 -1.50 -19.57 -18.98
CA THR A 534 -0.83 -18.31 -19.38
C THR A 534 -1.37 -17.81 -20.71
N LYS A 535 -1.44 -18.68 -21.72
CA LYS A 535 -1.98 -18.33 -23.04
C LYS A 535 -3.45 -17.90 -22.98
N LYS A 536 -4.28 -18.68 -22.28
CA LYS A 536 -5.71 -18.39 -22.09
C LYS A 536 -5.93 -17.06 -21.38
N THR A 537 -5.13 -16.74 -20.37
CA THR A 537 -5.21 -15.48 -19.63
C THR A 537 -4.88 -14.28 -20.54
N ILE A 538 -3.83 -14.40 -21.36
CA ILE A 538 -3.45 -13.35 -22.32
C ILE A 538 -4.55 -13.15 -23.36
N GLU A 539 -5.09 -14.23 -23.93
CA GLU A 539 -6.16 -14.17 -24.92
C GLU A 539 -7.43 -13.54 -24.35
N GLN A 540 -7.83 -13.94 -23.14
CA GLN A 540 -8.94 -13.31 -22.42
C GLN A 540 -8.72 -11.81 -22.22
N CYS A 541 -7.49 -11.41 -21.87
CA CYS A 541 -7.15 -10.00 -21.69
C CYS A 541 -7.21 -9.23 -23.01
N ARG A 542 -6.75 -9.81 -24.13
CA ARG A 542 -6.82 -9.19 -25.46
C ARG A 542 -8.26 -8.96 -25.90
N ASN A 543 -9.14 -9.94 -25.64
CA ASN A 543 -10.54 -9.91 -26.04
C ASN A 543 -11.37 -8.94 -25.17
N LYS A 544 -11.13 -8.92 -23.85
CA LYS A 544 -11.93 -8.12 -22.90
C LYS A 544 -11.32 -6.76 -22.55
N GLY A 545 -10.02 -6.57 -22.77
CA GLY A 545 -9.25 -5.40 -22.32
C GLY A 545 -8.87 -5.42 -20.83
N TYR A 546 -9.21 -6.49 -20.10
CA TYR A 546 -8.90 -6.65 -18.67
C TYR A 546 -8.81 -8.12 -18.26
N VAL A 547 -8.17 -8.36 -17.11
CA VAL A 547 -8.17 -9.65 -16.41
C VAL A 547 -8.84 -9.55 -15.04
N VAL A 548 -9.19 -10.69 -14.44
CA VAL A 548 -9.96 -10.78 -13.20
C VAL A 548 -9.27 -11.72 -12.20
N SER A 549 -9.29 -11.39 -10.91
CA SER A 549 -8.86 -12.27 -9.82
C SER A 549 -9.95 -13.27 -9.41
N ILE A 550 -9.63 -14.22 -8.51
CA ILE A 550 -10.60 -15.19 -7.95
C ILE A 550 -11.84 -14.51 -7.35
N MET A 551 -11.68 -13.38 -6.65
CA MET A 551 -12.81 -12.68 -6.00
C MET A 551 -13.44 -11.59 -6.89
N GLY A 552 -13.12 -11.55 -8.18
CA GLY A 552 -13.77 -10.65 -9.13
C GLY A 552 -13.08 -9.29 -9.34
N ARG A 553 -11.91 -9.04 -8.73
CA ARG A 553 -11.18 -7.78 -8.91
C ARG A 553 -10.69 -7.68 -10.34
N LYS A 554 -10.96 -6.55 -11.00
CA LYS A 554 -10.56 -6.32 -12.39
C LYS A 554 -9.26 -5.54 -12.49
N ARG A 555 -8.45 -5.84 -13.51
CA ARG A 555 -7.29 -5.06 -13.92
C ARG A 555 -7.37 -4.76 -15.41
N PRO A 556 -7.77 -3.54 -15.78
CA PRO A 556 -7.70 -3.07 -17.16
C PRO A 556 -6.24 -2.93 -17.62
N LEU A 557 -5.97 -3.33 -18.87
CA LEU A 557 -4.63 -3.27 -19.48
C LEU A 557 -4.74 -2.73 -20.90
N ALA A 558 -4.74 -1.40 -21.03
CA ALA A 558 -4.91 -0.71 -22.31
C ALA A 558 -3.88 -1.13 -23.38
N ASN A 559 -2.64 -1.41 -22.96
CA ASN A 559 -1.55 -1.75 -23.87
C ASN A 559 -1.55 -3.23 -24.32
N ILE A 560 -2.54 -4.04 -23.94
CA ILE A 560 -2.58 -5.47 -24.30
C ILE A 560 -2.66 -5.71 -25.81
N ASN A 561 -3.19 -4.73 -26.55
CA ASN A 561 -3.29 -4.75 -28.01
C ASN A 561 -2.38 -3.69 -28.67
N ALA A 562 -1.37 -3.19 -27.96
CA ALA A 562 -0.45 -2.20 -28.51
C ALA A 562 0.34 -2.75 -29.71
N GLN A 563 0.58 -1.90 -30.71
CA GLN A 563 1.45 -2.24 -31.85
C GLN A 563 2.90 -2.38 -31.39
N ASP A 564 3.34 -1.52 -30.46
CA ASP A 564 4.65 -1.62 -29.83
C ASP A 564 4.78 -2.96 -29.08
N TYR A 565 5.70 -3.80 -29.57
CA TYR A 565 6.00 -5.11 -29.02
C TYR A 565 6.36 -5.06 -27.53
N LYS A 566 7.15 -4.06 -27.09
CA LYS A 566 7.58 -3.95 -25.70
C LYS A 566 6.40 -3.65 -24.78
N LEU A 567 5.56 -2.68 -25.17
CA LEU A 567 4.35 -2.32 -24.40
C LEU A 567 3.37 -3.48 -24.34
N ARG A 568 3.16 -4.19 -25.45
CA ARG A 568 2.30 -5.36 -25.52
C ARG A 568 2.78 -6.50 -24.64
N THR A 569 4.04 -6.92 -24.76
CA THR A 569 4.60 -7.99 -23.94
C THR A 569 4.66 -7.63 -22.45
N GLN A 570 4.84 -6.33 -22.11
CA GLN A 570 4.70 -5.88 -20.73
C GLN A 570 3.27 -6.06 -20.21
N ALA A 571 2.25 -5.69 -21.00
CA ALA A 571 0.84 -5.88 -20.63
C ALA A 571 0.49 -7.37 -20.48
N GLU A 572 0.97 -8.24 -21.36
CA GLU A 572 0.79 -9.69 -21.27
C GLU A 572 1.35 -10.26 -19.96
N ARG A 573 2.57 -9.86 -19.58
CA ARG A 573 3.16 -10.23 -18.28
C ARG A 573 2.34 -9.70 -17.11
N GLN A 574 1.89 -8.45 -17.19
CA GLN A 574 1.06 -7.85 -16.15
C GLN A 574 -0.29 -8.58 -15.98
N ALA A 575 -0.88 -9.06 -17.08
CA ALA A 575 -2.13 -9.82 -17.06
C ALA A 575 -1.99 -11.10 -16.24
N VAL A 576 -1.01 -11.94 -16.58
CA VAL A 576 -0.75 -13.22 -15.91
C VAL A 576 -0.37 -13.00 -14.44
N ASN A 577 0.49 -12.03 -14.17
CA ASN A 577 0.92 -11.71 -12.82
C ASN A 577 -0.25 -11.22 -11.96
N PHE A 578 -1.13 -10.40 -12.52
CA PHE A 578 -2.28 -9.89 -11.79
C PHE A 578 -3.24 -11.00 -11.38
N VAL A 579 -3.53 -11.98 -12.24
CA VAL A 579 -4.48 -13.05 -11.89
C VAL A 579 -3.99 -13.81 -10.65
N VAL A 580 -2.70 -14.12 -10.55
CA VAL A 580 -2.15 -14.82 -9.37
C VAL A 580 -1.99 -13.87 -8.18
N GLN A 581 -1.31 -12.72 -8.37
CA GLN A 581 -1.00 -11.80 -7.26
C GLN A 581 -2.23 -11.09 -6.69
N GLY A 582 -3.19 -10.74 -7.56
CA GLY A 582 -4.46 -10.14 -7.16
C GLY A 582 -5.31 -11.13 -6.39
N SER A 583 -5.37 -12.39 -6.83
CA SER A 583 -6.03 -13.46 -6.07
C SER A 583 -5.37 -13.71 -4.73
N ALA A 584 -4.04 -13.68 -4.65
CA ALA A 584 -3.32 -13.78 -3.38
C ALA A 584 -3.64 -12.61 -2.44
N ALA A 585 -3.72 -11.39 -2.99
CA ALA A 585 -4.11 -10.21 -2.21
C ALA A 585 -5.54 -10.34 -1.68
N ASP A 586 -6.46 -10.85 -2.50
CA ASP A 586 -7.85 -11.06 -2.11
C ASP A 586 -7.98 -12.10 -0.98
N LEU A 587 -7.28 -13.24 -1.10
CA LEU A 587 -7.27 -14.27 -0.05
C LEU A 587 -6.63 -13.77 1.26
N CYS A 588 -5.53 -13.02 1.18
CA CYS A 588 -4.90 -12.40 2.35
C CYS A 588 -5.86 -11.43 3.06
N LYS A 589 -6.52 -10.55 2.30
CA LYS A 589 -7.52 -9.62 2.85
C LYS A 589 -8.71 -10.36 3.45
N MET A 590 -9.18 -11.43 2.80
CA MET A 590 -10.30 -12.22 3.30
C MET A 590 -9.94 -12.90 4.62
N ALA A 591 -8.72 -13.43 4.72
CA ALA A 591 -8.21 -14.00 5.96
C ALA A 591 -8.13 -12.95 7.08
N MET A 592 -7.64 -11.74 6.79
CA MET A 592 -7.65 -10.63 7.75
C MET A 592 -9.07 -10.32 8.23
N VAL A 593 -10.03 -10.21 7.32
CA VAL A 593 -11.45 -9.95 7.66
C VAL A 593 -12.03 -11.07 8.53
N LYS A 594 -11.85 -12.33 8.13
CA LYS A 594 -12.38 -13.49 8.87
C LYS A 594 -11.75 -13.66 10.25
N ILE A 595 -10.43 -13.52 10.36
CA ILE A 595 -9.70 -13.60 11.64
C ILE A 595 -10.15 -12.46 12.55
N PHE A 596 -10.20 -11.24 12.03
CA PHE A 596 -10.64 -10.08 12.80
C PHE A 596 -12.07 -10.26 13.32
N ALA A 597 -13.02 -10.67 12.46
CA ALA A 597 -14.39 -10.94 12.85
C ALA A 597 -14.50 -12.03 13.94
N SER A 598 -13.73 -13.12 13.81
CA SER A 598 -13.73 -14.22 14.78
C SER A 598 -13.23 -13.79 16.16
N VAL A 599 -12.17 -12.96 16.20
CA VAL A 599 -11.62 -12.44 17.46
C VAL A 599 -12.54 -11.40 18.08
N VAL A 600 -13.22 -10.60 17.26
CA VAL A 600 -14.16 -9.57 17.71
C VAL A 600 -15.35 -10.18 18.47
N ILE A 601 -15.93 -11.28 17.97
CA ILE A 601 -17.09 -11.95 18.59
C ILE A 601 -16.70 -12.70 19.88
N SER A 602 -15.43 -13.09 20.01
CA SER A 602 -14.97 -13.83 21.18
C SER A 602 -14.94 -12.96 22.45
N PRO A 603 -15.54 -13.42 23.57
CA PRO A 603 -15.50 -12.71 24.84
C PRO A 603 -14.12 -12.82 25.52
N THR A 604 -13.38 -13.89 25.26
CA THR A 604 -12.11 -14.21 25.95
C THR A 604 -10.88 -13.75 25.18
N LEU A 605 -10.92 -13.77 23.84
CA LEU A 605 -9.75 -13.44 23.03
C LEU A 605 -9.51 -11.93 23.00
N THR A 606 -8.29 -11.53 23.36
CA THR A 606 -7.83 -10.13 23.33
C THR A 606 -6.79 -9.87 22.24
N ALA A 607 -6.53 -10.88 21.39
CA ALA A 607 -5.62 -10.76 20.25
C ALA A 607 -6.00 -9.57 19.38
N ARG A 608 -5.01 -8.81 18.92
CA ARG A 608 -5.24 -7.64 18.08
C ARG A 608 -4.33 -7.73 16.87
N LEU A 609 -4.88 -7.45 15.69
CA LEU A 609 -4.09 -7.37 14.47
C LEU A 609 -3.19 -6.14 14.54
N VAL A 610 -1.90 -6.35 14.30
CA VAL A 610 -0.82 -5.36 14.46
C VAL A 610 -0.31 -4.89 13.11
#